data_AF-A0A7S0NR21-F1
#
_entry.id   AF-A0A7S0NR21-F1
#
_cell.length_a   1.000
_cell.length_b   1.000
_cell.length_c   1.000
_cell.angle_alpha   90.00
_cell.angle_beta   90.00
_cell.angle_gamma   90.00
#
_symmetry.space_group_name_H-M   'P 1'
#
loop_
_entity.id
_entity.type
_entity.pdbx_description
1 polymer ?
#
loop_
_entity_poly.entity_id
_entity_poly.type
_entity_poly.pdbx_seq_one_letter_code
_entity_poly.pdbx_strand_id
1 'polypeptide(L)'
;MSRAVQKERFAPIDSLVPLAEAARQVVERLRTEGAAPSVHFFSEGAPEAFRAFTLRVAATTLHVNATAQATLDALSRCDGLLGNRSNFFLLAAHLCDRCVVAAPLPHPGFAPVSGRVPAHHRLVPIDPFNASAFVEGWAQLHR
;
A
#
# COMPACT_ATOMS: atom_id res chain seq x y z
N MET A 1 -8.75 -25.12 -24.75
CA MET A 1 -7.98 -23.87 -24.98
C MET A 1 -7.66 -23.27 -23.63
N SER A 2 -6.42 -23.41 -23.15
CA SER A 2 -6.01 -22.97 -21.82
C SER A 2 -5.68 -21.47 -21.86
N ARG A 3 -6.39 -20.66 -21.06
CA ARG A 3 -6.07 -19.23 -20.90
C ARG A 3 -4.71 -19.12 -20.23
N ALA A 4 -3.73 -18.59 -20.95
CA ALA A 4 -2.46 -18.19 -20.38
C ALA A 4 -2.73 -17.17 -19.26
N VAL A 5 -2.52 -17.60 -18.02
CA VAL A 5 -2.36 -16.69 -16.88
C VAL A 5 -1.15 -15.85 -17.23
N GLN A 6 -1.36 -14.56 -17.51
CA GLN A 6 -0.27 -13.60 -17.60
C GLN A 6 0.48 -13.69 -16.28
N LYS A 7 1.70 -14.25 -16.31
CA LYS A 7 2.67 -14.09 -15.23
C LYS A 7 2.88 -12.59 -15.09
N GLU A 8 2.22 -11.98 -14.12
CA GLU A 8 2.54 -10.63 -13.70
C GLU A 8 4.04 -10.64 -13.39
N ARG A 9 4.80 -9.92 -14.22
CA ARG A 9 6.24 -9.81 -14.05
C ARG A 9 6.47 -9.16 -12.70
N PHE A 10 6.97 -9.94 -11.74
CA PHE A 10 7.45 -9.44 -10.47
C PHE A 10 8.32 -8.21 -10.71
N ALA A 11 8.02 -7.13 -10.00
CA ALA A 11 8.88 -5.97 -10.02
C ALA A 11 10.27 -6.41 -9.51
N PRO A 12 11.38 -6.10 -10.21
CA PRO A 12 12.71 -6.52 -9.79
C PRO A 12 12.99 -6.12 -8.34
N ILE A 13 13.86 -6.84 -7.63
CA ILE A 13 14.24 -6.53 -6.24
C ILE A 13 14.67 -5.05 -6.09
N ASP A 14 15.31 -4.48 -7.11
CA ASP A 14 15.72 -3.07 -7.16
C ASP A 14 14.54 -2.07 -7.15
N SER A 15 13.34 -2.50 -7.53
CA SER A 15 12.12 -1.68 -7.50
C SER A 15 11.50 -1.52 -6.10
N LEU A 16 11.93 -2.33 -5.12
CA LEU A 16 11.38 -2.31 -3.76
C LEU A 16 12.12 -1.36 -2.83
N VAL A 17 13.37 -1.00 -3.14
CA VAL A 17 14.16 -0.09 -2.30
C VAL A 17 13.47 1.27 -2.12
N PRO A 18 12.96 1.92 -3.17
CA PRO A 18 12.28 3.20 -3.00
C PRO A 18 10.98 3.08 -2.19
N LEU A 19 10.23 1.99 -2.37
CA LEU A 19 9.02 1.71 -1.59
C LEU A 19 9.34 1.46 -0.11
N ALA A 20 10.41 0.71 0.17
CA ALA A 20 10.88 0.45 1.53
C ALA A 20 11.31 1.74 2.24
N GLU A 21 11.97 2.63 1.52
CA GLU A 21 12.41 3.93 2.05
C GLU A 21 11.21 4.85 2.34
N ALA A 22 10.24 4.93 1.44
CA ALA A 22 9.01 5.67 1.67
C ALA A 22 8.23 5.12 2.89
N ALA A 23 8.07 3.79 2.97
CA ALA A 23 7.42 3.14 4.10
C ALA A 23 8.16 3.43 5.43
N ARG A 24 9.50 3.38 5.43
CA ARG A 24 10.33 3.70 6.60
C ARG A 24 10.09 5.14 7.06
N GLN A 25 10.13 6.11 6.14
CA GLN A 25 9.92 7.52 6.46
C GLN A 25 8.52 7.78 7.04
N VAL A 26 7.47 7.18 6.47
CA VAL A 26 6.10 7.26 7.00
C VAL A 26 6.04 6.71 8.42
N VAL A 27 6.59 5.50 8.64
CA VAL A 27 6.57 4.84 9.95
C VAL A 27 7.31 5.65 11.01
N GLU A 28 8.49 6.19 10.66
CA GLU A 28 9.27 7.04 11.56
C GLU A 28 8.52 8.32 11.90
N ARG A 29 7.89 8.97 10.91
CA ARG A 29 7.14 10.18 11.13
C ARG A 29 5.92 9.96 12.03
N LEU A 30 5.14 8.91 11.77
CA LEU A 30 4.01 8.53 12.62
C LEU A 30 4.45 8.26 14.06
N ARG A 31 5.62 7.62 14.25
CA ARG A 31 6.20 7.41 15.59
C ARG A 31 6.58 8.73 16.28
N THR A 32 7.16 9.68 15.55
CA THR A 32 7.46 11.02 16.12
C THR A 32 6.20 11.79 16.52
N GLU A 33 5.06 11.49 15.91
CA GLU A 33 3.75 12.05 16.24
C GLU A 33 3.01 11.26 17.34
N GLY A 34 3.67 10.25 17.93
CA GLY A 34 3.14 9.46 19.05
C GLY A 34 2.35 8.21 18.67
N ALA A 35 2.27 7.87 17.37
CA ALA A 35 1.60 6.65 16.92
C ALA A 35 2.52 5.42 16.96
N ALA A 36 1.94 4.24 17.04
CA ALA A 36 2.66 2.96 16.99
C ALA A 36 2.14 2.10 15.82
N PRO A 37 2.45 2.45 14.55
CA PRO A 37 1.89 1.75 13.40
C PRO A 37 2.40 0.31 13.30
N SER A 38 1.49 -0.61 12.99
CA SER A 38 1.82 -1.99 12.57
C SER A 38 1.98 -2.00 11.05
N VAL A 39 3.07 -2.59 10.56
CA VAL A 39 3.37 -2.62 9.13
C VAL A 39 3.11 -4.02 8.58
N HIS A 40 2.31 -4.11 7.51
CA HIS A 40 2.04 -5.35 6.81
C HIS A 40 2.50 -5.23 5.35
N PHE A 41 3.31 -6.18 4.88
CA PHE A 41 3.79 -6.23 3.51
C PHE A 41 3.21 -7.44 2.80
N PHE A 42 2.44 -7.20 1.75
CA PHE A 42 1.80 -8.23 0.93
C PHE A 42 2.49 -8.34 -0.42
N SER A 43 2.89 -9.55 -0.79
CA SER A 43 3.53 -9.80 -2.08
C SER A 43 3.41 -11.27 -2.51
N GLU A 44 3.78 -11.55 -3.74
CA GLU A 44 3.89 -12.89 -4.31
C GLU A 44 5.36 -13.18 -4.61
N GLY A 45 5.81 -14.42 -4.40
CA GLY A 45 7.18 -14.84 -4.68
C GLY A 45 7.85 -15.59 -3.52
N ALA A 46 9.19 -15.61 -3.52
CA ALA A 46 9.98 -16.22 -2.47
C ALA A 46 10.21 -15.23 -1.31
N PRO A 47 9.96 -15.61 -0.03
CA PRO A 47 10.14 -14.71 1.11
C PRO A 47 11.51 -14.03 1.19
N GLU A 48 12.57 -14.72 0.76
CA GLU A 48 13.95 -14.24 0.77
C GLU A 48 14.14 -13.00 -0.13
N ALA A 49 13.34 -12.88 -1.20
CA ALA A 49 13.37 -11.74 -2.10
C ALA A 49 12.94 -10.42 -1.42
N PHE A 50 12.23 -10.50 -0.30
CA PHE A 50 11.70 -9.36 0.44
C PHE A 50 12.50 -9.01 1.69
N ARG A 51 13.59 -9.74 1.97
CA ARG A 51 14.44 -9.49 3.14
C ARG A 51 15.00 -8.06 3.18
N ALA A 52 15.32 -7.49 2.01
CA ALA A 52 15.79 -6.11 1.92
C ALA A 52 14.74 -5.08 2.40
N PHE A 53 13.46 -5.38 2.22
CA PHE A 53 12.35 -4.54 2.70
C PHE A 53 12.19 -4.67 4.22
N THR A 54 12.09 -5.89 4.73
CA THR A 54 11.87 -6.13 6.17
C THR A 54 13.04 -5.67 7.04
N LEU A 55 14.27 -5.62 6.50
CA LEU A 55 15.42 -5.01 7.17
C LEU A 55 15.34 -3.48 7.27
N ARG A 56 14.70 -2.81 6.30
CA ARG A 56 14.57 -1.34 6.26
C ARG A 56 13.37 -0.85 7.06
N VAL A 57 12.30 -1.64 7.09
CA VAL A 57 11.07 -1.33 7.81
C VAL A 57 10.91 -2.33 8.95
N ALA A 58 11.52 -2.02 10.08
CA ALA A 58 11.52 -2.90 11.25
C ALA A 58 10.09 -3.19 11.75
N ALA A 59 9.87 -4.41 12.25
CA ALA A 59 8.57 -4.93 12.69
C ALA A 59 7.51 -5.06 11.58
N THR A 60 7.94 -5.21 10.32
CA THR A 60 7.04 -5.58 9.21
C THR A 60 6.59 -7.03 9.33
N THR A 61 5.28 -7.25 9.34
CA THR A 61 4.66 -8.56 9.15
C THR A 61 4.60 -8.88 7.66
N LEU A 62 5.27 -9.95 7.25
CA LEU A 62 5.37 -10.34 5.84
C LEU A 62 4.28 -11.36 5.49
N HIS A 63 3.50 -11.06 4.46
CA HIS A 63 2.46 -11.92 3.88
C HIS A 63 2.86 -12.28 2.45
N VAL A 64 3.37 -13.49 2.23
CA VAL A 64 3.83 -13.95 0.91
C VAL A 64 2.90 -15.03 0.38
N ASN A 65 2.43 -14.87 -0.86
CA ASN A 65 1.51 -15.82 -1.51
C ASN A 65 0.23 -16.04 -0.69
N ALA A 66 -0.21 -15.01 0.05
CA ALA A 66 -1.48 -15.03 0.78
C ALA A 66 -2.65 -15.13 -0.21
N THR A 67 -3.76 -15.73 0.21
CA THR A 67 -4.95 -15.79 -0.65
C THR A 67 -5.49 -14.38 -0.90
N ALA A 68 -6.16 -14.19 -2.04
CA ALA A 68 -6.79 -12.92 -2.38
C ALA A 68 -7.76 -12.46 -1.28
N GLN A 69 -8.55 -13.39 -0.71
CA GLN A 69 -9.47 -13.10 0.38
C GLN A 69 -8.74 -12.65 1.65
N ALA A 70 -7.74 -13.40 2.11
CA ALA A 70 -6.99 -13.04 3.31
C ALA A 70 -6.27 -11.69 3.16
N THR A 71 -5.76 -11.41 1.96
CA THR A 71 -5.14 -10.12 1.63
C THR A 71 -6.16 -8.99 1.70
N LEU A 72 -7.32 -9.11 1.03
CA LEU A 72 -8.36 -8.07 1.05
C LEU A 72 -8.92 -7.83 2.46
N ASP A 73 -9.19 -8.90 3.21
CA ASP A 73 -9.68 -8.80 4.58
C ASP A 73 -8.69 -8.04 5.48
N ALA A 74 -7.39 -8.27 5.32
CA ALA A 74 -6.37 -7.56 6.07
C ALA A 74 -6.23 -6.11 5.63
N LEU A 75 -6.15 -5.84 4.32
CA LEU A 75 -6.00 -4.48 3.77
C LEU A 75 -7.21 -3.59 4.08
N SER A 76 -8.43 -4.15 4.09
CA SER A 76 -9.68 -3.40 4.40
C SER A 76 -9.72 -2.85 5.83
N ARG A 77 -8.84 -3.33 6.72
CA ARG A 77 -8.74 -2.90 8.12
C ARG A 77 -7.58 -1.94 8.37
N CYS A 78 -6.83 -1.58 7.34
CA CYS A 78 -5.70 -0.66 7.47
C CYS A 78 -6.18 0.79 7.43
N ASP A 79 -5.67 1.61 8.35
CA ASP A 79 -5.83 3.08 8.31
C ASP A 79 -5.06 3.71 7.13
N GLY A 80 -4.10 2.97 6.58
CA GLY A 80 -3.19 3.44 5.55
C GLY A 80 -2.71 2.32 4.63
N LEU A 81 -2.78 2.55 3.32
CA LEU A 81 -2.36 1.63 2.27
C LEU A 81 -1.27 2.27 1.41
N LEU A 82 -0.07 1.69 1.40
CA LEU A 82 1.04 2.08 0.55
C LEU A 82 1.29 0.96 -0.46
N GLY A 83 1.01 1.21 -1.73
CA GLY A 83 1.08 0.19 -2.77
C GLY A 83 1.62 0.73 -4.08
N ASN A 84 2.03 -0.18 -4.96
CA ASN A 84 2.36 0.16 -6.34
C ASN A 84 1.10 0.02 -7.22
N ARG A 85 1.25 -0.19 -8.53
CA ARG A 85 0.19 -0.33 -9.55
C ARG A 85 -0.71 -1.57 -9.42
N SER A 86 -1.03 -2.00 -8.20
CA SER A 86 -1.87 -3.17 -7.95
C SER A 86 -3.32 -2.75 -7.73
N ASN A 87 -4.22 -3.31 -8.53
CA ASN A 87 -5.67 -3.12 -8.37
C ASN A 87 -6.18 -3.64 -7.01
N PHE A 88 -5.48 -4.58 -6.36
CA PHE A 88 -5.87 -5.10 -5.04
C PHE A 88 -5.79 -4.06 -3.94
N PHE A 89 -4.72 -3.25 -3.91
CA PHE A 89 -4.59 -2.16 -2.93
C PHE A 89 -5.69 -1.11 -3.10
N LEU A 90 -6.06 -0.82 -4.35
CA LEU A 90 -7.11 0.14 -4.67
C LEU A 90 -8.50 -0.41 -4.35
N LEU A 91 -8.75 -1.69 -4.61
CA LEU A 91 -10.01 -2.33 -4.22
C LEU A 91 -10.19 -2.34 -2.70
N ALA A 92 -9.15 -2.68 -1.95
CA ALA A 92 -9.21 -2.67 -0.49
C ALA A 92 -9.55 -1.28 0.07
N ALA A 93 -9.09 -0.21 -0.58
CA ALA A 93 -9.48 1.14 -0.22
C ALA A 93 -10.98 1.39 -0.36
N HIS A 94 -11.61 0.88 -1.43
CA HIS A 94 -13.05 0.98 -1.62
C HIS A 94 -13.87 0.19 -0.57
N LEU A 95 -13.23 -0.75 0.13
CA LEU A 95 -13.85 -1.54 1.20
C LEU A 95 -13.64 -0.91 2.59
N CYS A 96 -12.80 0.12 2.72
CA CYS A 96 -12.45 0.73 4.00
C CYS A 96 -12.94 2.17 4.08
N ASP A 97 -13.93 2.41 4.95
CA ASP A 97 -14.58 3.72 5.11
C ASP A 97 -13.64 4.86 5.57
N ARG A 98 -12.43 4.55 6.07
CA ARG A 98 -11.49 5.53 6.67
C ARG A 98 -10.02 5.20 6.44
N CYS A 99 -9.60 4.92 5.20
CA CYS A 99 -8.19 4.72 4.88
C CYS A 99 -7.58 5.87 4.06
N VAL A 100 -6.27 6.09 4.26
CA VAL A 100 -5.43 6.87 3.33
C VAL A 100 -4.76 5.91 2.36
N VAL A 101 -4.80 6.23 1.07
CA VAL A 101 -4.19 5.39 0.04
C VAL A 101 -3.11 6.16 -0.70
N ALA A 102 -1.95 5.55 -0.82
CA ALA A 102 -0.81 5.99 -1.61
C ALA A 102 -0.57 5.02 -2.77
N ALA A 103 -0.76 5.49 -4.00
CA ALA A 103 -0.47 4.73 -5.21
C ALA A 103 0.05 5.66 -6.34
N PRO A 104 0.96 5.17 -7.22
CA PRO A 104 1.47 5.96 -8.34
C PRO A 104 0.37 6.42 -9.30
N LEU A 105 0.33 7.71 -9.64
CA LEU A 105 -0.54 8.23 -10.70
C LEU A 105 0.22 8.45 -12.03
N PRO A 106 -0.45 8.34 -13.19
CA PRO A 106 -1.82 7.88 -13.39
C PRO A 106 -1.90 6.35 -13.32
N HIS A 107 -2.72 5.81 -12.41
CA HIS A 107 -3.06 4.40 -12.41
C HIS A 107 -4.37 4.19 -13.19
N PRO A 108 -4.45 3.29 -14.19
CA PRO A 108 -5.66 3.10 -14.99
C PRO A 108 -6.86 2.59 -14.17
N GLY A 109 -6.62 1.88 -13.06
CA GLY A 109 -7.66 1.54 -12.07
C GLY A 109 -8.17 2.75 -11.27
N PHE A 110 -7.63 3.93 -11.54
CA PHE A 110 -7.89 5.20 -10.87
C PHE A 110 -8.21 6.32 -11.88
N ALA A 111 -8.75 5.97 -13.05
CA ALA A 111 -9.64 6.89 -13.69
C ALA A 111 -10.88 6.96 -12.80
N PRO A 112 -11.25 8.10 -12.17
CA PRO A 112 -12.54 8.21 -11.50
C PRO A 112 -13.63 8.01 -12.56
N VAL A 113 -14.08 6.77 -12.76
CA VAL A 113 -15.05 6.38 -13.81
C VAL A 113 -16.44 6.95 -13.51
N SER A 114 -16.62 7.52 -12.33
CA SER A 114 -17.78 8.34 -11.98
C SER A 114 -17.28 9.53 -11.18
N GLY A 115 -17.76 10.72 -11.50
CA GLY A 115 -17.40 11.99 -10.85
C GLY A 115 -17.79 12.12 -9.37
N ARG A 116 -17.89 11.00 -8.65
CA ARG A 116 -18.02 10.95 -7.21
C ARG A 116 -16.90 10.08 -6.65
N VAL A 117 -15.81 10.76 -6.28
CA VAL A 117 -14.94 10.24 -5.22
C VAL A 117 -15.86 9.93 -4.04
N PRO A 118 -15.86 8.71 -3.48
CA PRO A 118 -16.65 8.43 -2.30
C PRO A 118 -16.29 9.46 -1.23
N ALA A 119 -17.27 10.19 -0.69
CA ALA A 119 -17.05 11.36 0.16
C ALA A 119 -16.21 11.08 1.43
N HIS A 120 -15.97 9.80 1.73
CA HIS A 120 -15.25 9.28 2.89
C HIS A 120 -13.80 8.85 2.58
N HIS A 121 -13.40 8.71 1.30
CA HIS A 121 -12.03 8.32 0.96
C HIS A 121 -11.14 9.54 0.71
N ARG A 122 -10.08 9.69 1.51
CA ARG A 122 -9.01 10.64 1.19
C ARG A 122 -7.95 9.93 0.35
N LEU A 123 -8.24 9.91 -0.94
CA LEU A 123 -7.30 9.50 -1.96
C LEU A 123 -6.24 10.58 -2.11
N VAL A 124 -5.01 10.29 -1.68
CA VAL A 124 -3.89 11.21 -1.84
C VAL A 124 -3.13 10.78 -3.09
N PRO A 125 -3.08 11.62 -4.15
CA PRO A 125 -2.12 11.46 -5.22
C PRO A 125 -0.72 11.36 -4.64
N ILE A 126 -0.13 10.18 -4.69
CA ILE A 126 1.25 10.00 -4.24
C ILE A 126 2.03 9.59 -5.46
N ASP A 127 2.75 10.57 -6.02
CA ASP A 127 4.01 10.26 -6.68
C ASP A 127 4.80 9.34 -5.73
N PRO A 128 5.40 8.21 -6.15
CA PRO A 128 5.74 7.07 -5.29
C PRO A 128 6.68 7.34 -4.09
N PHE A 129 6.98 8.60 -3.79
CA PHE A 129 8.04 9.11 -2.95
C PHE A 129 7.63 10.25 -2.00
N ASN A 130 6.36 10.70 -1.94
CA ASN A 130 5.97 11.79 -1.01
C ASN A 130 5.34 11.29 0.30
N ALA A 131 6.19 10.85 1.23
CA ALA A 131 5.79 10.40 2.56
C ALA A 131 4.99 11.46 3.36
N SER A 132 5.27 12.74 3.15
CA SER A 132 4.60 13.84 3.86
C SER A 132 3.11 13.91 3.56
N ALA A 133 2.73 13.78 2.28
CA ALA A 133 1.32 13.83 1.87
C ALA A 133 0.49 12.68 2.46
N PHE A 134 1.10 11.50 2.61
CA PHE A 134 0.48 10.37 3.28
C PHE A 134 0.25 10.65 4.77
N VAL A 135 1.28 11.13 5.46
CA VAL A 135 1.21 11.45 6.91
C VAL A 135 0.19 12.54 7.17
N GLU A 136 0.14 13.59 6.35
CA GLU A 136 -0.87 14.65 6.48
C GLU A 136 -2.30 14.11 6.33
N GLY A 137 -2.51 13.23 5.33
CA GLY A 137 -3.78 12.54 5.15
C GLY A 137 -4.15 11.70 6.37
N TRP A 138 -3.18 10.98 6.93
CA TRP A 138 -3.40 10.13 8.11
C TRP A 138 -3.74 10.98 9.33
N ALA A 139 -2.99 12.04 9.59
CA ALA A 139 -3.23 12.93 10.72
C ALA A 139 -4.63 13.57 10.67
N GLN A 140 -5.19 13.82 9.49
CA GLN A 140 -6.56 14.34 9.36
C GLN A 140 -7.63 13.30 9.64
N LEU A 141 -7.36 12.01 9.39
CA LEU A 141 -8.27 10.93 9.77
C LEU A 141 -8.31 10.70 11.28
N HIS A 142 -7.25 11.01 12.01
CA HIS A 142 -7.13 10.73 13.45
C HIS A 142 -7.24 11.98 14.35
N ARG A 143 -7.64 13.13 13.80
CA ARG A 143 -8.05 14.33 14.54
C ARG A 143 -9.53 14.29 14.87
#